data_AF-A0A7R9T6A8-F1
#
_entry.id   AF-A0A7R9T6A8-F1
#
_cell.length_a   1.000
_cell.length_b   1.000
_cell.length_c   1.000
_cell.angle_alpha   90.00
_cell.angle_beta   90.00
_cell.angle_gamma   90.00
#
_symmetry.space_group_name_H-M   'P 1'
#
loop_
_entity.id
_entity.type
_entity.pdbx_description
1 polymer ?
#
loop_
_entity_poly.entity_id
_entity_poly.type
_entity_poly.pdbx_seq_one_letter_code
_entity_poly.pdbx_strand_id
1 'polypeptide(L)'
;MELVSDYEAYEQQIRLIKQLKSEGATKAKLRSAAATLAELKRRGKSRTNVKSHETIPPGQSSEDFLKIYREHFHIIPTDEDGFTVSFVLSSGDLKQDTKEEARARVFFDQFGFVVFRDVIDSSSCENSQQEIWKFLEKKHAGFQRSLPETYHNLSSQTYGLASEPAIFSTQIVRNRSNAKVLEAFRLLLEDEDILVSHDRWCVYRPTRNILFKGGHRDMKQWKTKENLHLDLNPWTYFSDAMPLDDLTYETLRDFSKEINGVTRETGPHVQGVLALNDNTLNDGGTVLIAGFHKCFHKWVGSLGPMATHIHPGSVDSGHLVWRGRGSGSYIFAPNDPLHNFKQRVTMRSGSFLIWDQRVAHGSAQNNSNNFRIAQFIKAFRRQPVGKTRLCKRAKRLNAEIERNQCFIDYRIDGSTRRALGLS
;
A
#
# COMPACT_ATOMS: atom_id res chain seq x y z
N MET A 1 25.55 -35.14 -22.77
CA MET A 1 24.89 -33.96 -23.38
C MET A 1 23.77 -33.57 -22.44
N GLU A 2 24.05 -32.62 -21.55
CA GLU A 2 23.18 -32.29 -20.41
C GLU A 2 21.85 -31.68 -20.88
N LEU A 3 20.75 -32.22 -20.37
CA LEU A 3 19.42 -31.67 -20.54
C LEU A 3 19.32 -30.38 -19.72
N VAL A 4 19.55 -29.23 -20.36
CA VAL A 4 19.26 -27.92 -19.77
C VAL A 4 17.81 -27.92 -19.28
N SER A 5 17.60 -27.56 -18.02
CA SER A 5 16.26 -27.55 -17.44
C SER A 5 15.36 -26.55 -18.19
N ASP A 6 14.07 -26.86 -18.35
CA ASP A 6 13.13 -25.94 -19.04
C ASP A 6 13.08 -24.55 -18.36
N TYR A 7 13.44 -24.48 -17.07
CA TYR A 7 13.57 -23.25 -16.29
C TYR A 7 14.82 -22.43 -16.68
N GLU A 8 15.98 -23.06 -16.83
CA GLU A 8 17.19 -22.38 -17.31
C GLU A 8 17.02 -21.88 -18.74
N ALA A 9 16.39 -22.69 -19.60
CA ALA A 9 16.05 -22.27 -20.96
C ALA A 9 15.09 -21.06 -20.98
N TYR A 10 14.13 -21.02 -20.05
CA TYR A 10 13.20 -19.91 -19.88
C TYR A 10 13.91 -18.62 -19.43
N GLU A 11 14.77 -18.70 -18.42
CA GLU A 11 15.55 -17.55 -17.93
C GLU A 11 16.54 -17.03 -18.98
N GLN A 12 17.20 -17.93 -19.71
CA GLN A 12 18.07 -17.57 -20.84
C GLN A 12 17.28 -16.84 -21.93
N GLN A 13 16.07 -17.30 -22.24
CA GLN A 13 15.21 -16.67 -23.25
C GLN A 13 14.74 -15.26 -22.82
N ILE A 14 14.47 -15.03 -21.53
CA ILE A 14 14.16 -13.69 -21.01
C ILE A 14 15.37 -12.76 -21.16
N ARG A 15 16.57 -13.23 -20.82
CA ARG A 15 17.82 -12.45 -20.96
C ARG A 15 18.08 -12.09 -22.41
N LEU A 16 17.88 -13.04 -23.33
CA LEU A 16 18.00 -12.81 -24.78
C LEU A 16 17.03 -11.74 -25.27
N ILE A 17 15.76 -11.75 -24.86
CA ILE A 17 14.79 -10.72 -25.26
C ILE A 17 15.18 -9.34 -24.73
N LYS A 18 15.73 -9.25 -23.50
CA LYS A 18 16.22 -7.99 -22.94
C LYS A 18 17.43 -7.46 -23.74
N GLN A 19 18.37 -8.34 -24.08
CA GLN A 19 19.53 -8.02 -24.90
C GLN A 19 19.13 -7.56 -26.30
N LEU A 20 18.24 -8.29 -26.99
CA LEU A 20 17.74 -7.91 -28.31
C LEU A 20 17.06 -6.54 -28.30
N LYS A 21 16.38 -6.17 -27.19
CA LYS A 21 15.79 -4.83 -27.03
C LYS A 21 16.85 -3.75 -26.86
N SER A 22 17.89 -3.99 -26.06
CA SER A 22 18.98 -3.02 -25.88
C SER A 22 19.81 -2.83 -27.15
N GLU A 23 19.91 -3.85 -27.99
CA GLU A 23 20.63 -3.82 -29.27
C GLU A 23 19.78 -3.29 -30.44
N GLY A 24 18.55 -2.84 -30.19
CA GLY A 24 17.68 -2.28 -31.24
C GLY A 24 17.21 -3.30 -32.28
N ALA A 25 17.09 -4.58 -31.92
CA ALA A 25 16.70 -5.64 -32.84
C ALA A 25 15.34 -5.38 -33.51
N THR A 26 15.19 -5.88 -34.74
CA THR A 26 13.97 -5.70 -35.53
C THR A 26 12.74 -6.31 -34.84
N LYS A 27 11.55 -5.75 -35.13
CA LYS A 27 10.26 -6.26 -34.60
C LYS A 27 10.06 -7.75 -34.89
N ALA A 28 10.54 -8.26 -36.02
CA ALA A 28 10.45 -9.67 -36.38
C ALA A 28 11.28 -10.56 -35.44
N LYS A 29 12.54 -10.18 -35.14
CA LYS A 29 13.39 -10.91 -34.19
C LYS A 29 12.80 -10.92 -32.79
N LEU A 30 12.27 -9.78 -32.32
CA LEU A 30 11.62 -9.69 -31.01
C LEU A 30 10.35 -10.56 -30.92
N ARG A 31 9.56 -10.63 -31.99
CA ARG A 31 8.38 -11.51 -32.05
C ARG A 31 8.75 -12.99 -32.02
N SER A 32 9.79 -13.37 -32.78
CA SER A 32 10.30 -14.75 -32.78
C SER A 32 10.77 -15.17 -31.39
N ALA A 33 11.60 -14.34 -30.75
CA ALA A 33 12.09 -14.61 -29.39
C ALA A 33 10.95 -14.69 -28.35
N ALA A 34 9.92 -13.86 -28.49
CA ALA A 34 8.73 -13.91 -27.64
C ALA A 34 7.87 -15.16 -27.88
N ALA A 35 7.80 -15.66 -29.12
CA ALA A 35 7.09 -16.91 -29.44
C ALA A 35 7.77 -18.12 -28.78
N THR A 36 9.10 -18.19 -28.83
CA THR A 36 9.89 -19.21 -28.12
C THR A 36 9.67 -19.14 -26.61
N LEU A 37 9.64 -17.95 -26.02
CA LEU A 37 9.33 -17.77 -24.60
C LEU A 37 7.91 -18.29 -24.25
N ALA A 38 6.92 -18.05 -25.13
CA ALA A 38 5.56 -18.55 -24.95
C ALA A 38 5.46 -20.08 -25.08
N GLU A 39 6.29 -20.69 -25.92
CA GLU A 39 6.41 -22.15 -26.03
C GLU A 39 7.05 -22.78 -24.80
N LEU A 40 8.14 -22.20 -24.30
CA LEU A 40 8.77 -22.62 -23.04
C LEU A 40 7.79 -22.54 -21.86
N LYS A 41 6.97 -21.48 -21.79
CA LYS A 41 5.86 -21.38 -20.81
C LYS A 41 4.83 -22.50 -20.94
N ARG A 42 4.46 -22.87 -22.17
CA ARG A 42 3.49 -23.96 -22.42
C ARG A 42 4.06 -25.32 -22.04
N ARG A 43 5.34 -25.57 -22.32
CA ARG A 43 6.03 -26.80 -21.92
C ARG A 43 6.12 -26.95 -20.40
N GLY A 44 6.41 -25.86 -19.67
CA GLY A 44 6.37 -25.84 -18.20
C GLY A 44 4.98 -26.14 -17.62
N LYS A 45 3.91 -25.71 -18.29
CA LYS A 45 2.52 -26.04 -17.91
C LYS A 45 2.15 -27.52 -18.12
N SER A 46 2.65 -28.16 -19.18
CA SER A 46 2.32 -29.57 -19.47
C SER A 46 2.91 -30.53 -18.43
N ARG A 47 4.08 -30.22 -17.87
CA ARG A 47 4.73 -31.01 -16.80
C ARG A 47 4.09 -30.84 -15.42
N THR A 48 3.34 -29.76 -15.18
CA THR A 48 2.65 -29.49 -13.90
C THR A 48 1.23 -30.09 -13.84
N ASN A 49 0.73 -30.69 -14.92
CA ASN A 49 -0.55 -31.39 -14.95
C ASN A 49 -0.54 -32.79 -14.28
N VAL A 50 0.56 -33.18 -13.64
CA VAL A 50 0.58 -34.34 -12.74
C VAL A 50 0.36 -33.84 -11.32
N LYS A 51 -0.87 -34.03 -10.84
CA LYS A 51 -1.38 -33.72 -9.49
C LYS A 51 -1.43 -32.22 -9.15
N SER A 52 -2.58 -31.63 -9.50
CA SER A 52 -3.17 -30.53 -8.74
C SER A 52 -3.39 -30.98 -7.30
N HIS A 53 -2.35 -30.87 -6.48
CA HIS A 53 -2.52 -30.92 -5.04
C HIS A 53 -3.22 -29.63 -4.63
N GLU A 54 -4.42 -29.79 -4.08
CA GLU A 54 -5.04 -28.84 -3.17
C GLU A 54 -3.94 -28.23 -2.28
N THR A 55 -3.84 -26.91 -2.25
CA THR A 55 -2.88 -26.17 -1.43
C THR A 55 -3.31 -26.15 0.03
N ILE A 56 -3.66 -27.32 0.56
CA ILE A 56 -3.90 -27.59 1.96
C ILE A 56 -2.87 -28.66 2.34
N PRO A 57 -1.98 -28.42 3.32
CA PRO A 57 -1.09 -29.46 3.83
C PRO A 57 -1.90 -30.71 4.20
N PRO A 58 -1.39 -31.94 4.00
CA PRO A 58 -2.15 -33.14 4.33
C PRO A 58 -2.48 -33.14 5.83
N GLY A 59 -3.76 -32.94 6.18
CA GLY A 59 -4.28 -33.14 7.54
C GLY A 59 -4.93 -31.95 8.27
N GLN A 60 -5.09 -30.76 7.67
CA GLN A 60 -5.87 -29.68 8.30
C GLN A 60 -7.02 -29.26 7.41
N SER A 61 -8.26 -29.40 7.87
CA SER A 61 -9.41 -28.82 7.20
C SER A 61 -9.28 -27.28 7.16
N SER A 62 -9.97 -26.59 6.25
CA SER A 62 -10.05 -25.12 6.27
C SER A 62 -10.57 -24.59 7.62
N GLU A 63 -11.34 -25.40 8.34
CA GLU A 63 -11.81 -25.12 9.71
C GLU A 63 -10.66 -25.16 10.74
N ASP A 64 -9.71 -26.10 10.62
CA ASP A 64 -8.53 -26.18 11.49
C ASP A 64 -7.58 -25.00 11.26
N PHE A 65 -7.36 -24.62 9.99
CA PHE A 65 -6.59 -23.43 9.64
C PHE A 65 -7.21 -22.19 10.29
N LEU A 66 -8.52 -21.99 10.14
CA LEU A 66 -9.19 -20.85 10.77
C LEU A 66 -9.16 -20.90 12.29
N LYS A 67 -9.23 -22.07 12.92
CA LYS A 67 -9.15 -22.19 14.38
C LYS A 67 -7.81 -21.69 14.92
N ILE A 68 -6.71 -21.91 14.18
CA ILE A 68 -5.36 -21.45 14.56
C ILE A 68 -5.23 -19.93 14.53
N TYR A 69 -5.86 -19.26 13.56
CA TYR A 69 -5.69 -17.81 13.39
C TYR A 69 -6.79 -16.97 14.03
N ARG A 70 -8.02 -17.50 14.11
CA ARG A 70 -9.21 -16.77 14.57
C ARG A 70 -9.07 -16.23 15.99
N GLU A 71 -8.37 -16.95 16.88
CA GLU A 71 -8.13 -16.49 18.26
C GLU A 71 -7.39 -15.15 18.34
N HIS A 72 -6.65 -14.79 17.28
CA HIS A 72 -5.92 -13.54 17.19
C HIS A 72 -6.74 -12.40 16.58
N PHE A 73 -7.91 -12.67 16.01
CA PHE A 73 -8.68 -11.65 15.28
C PHE A 73 -9.70 -10.95 16.15
N HIS A 74 -9.80 -9.63 15.99
CA HIS A 74 -10.66 -8.77 16.80
C HIS A 74 -11.73 -8.06 15.97
N ILE A 75 -12.89 -7.82 16.57
CA ILE A 75 -13.92 -6.94 15.99
C ILE A 75 -13.46 -5.50 16.17
N ILE A 76 -13.39 -4.73 15.08
CA ILE A 76 -12.99 -3.32 15.12
C ILE A 76 -14.09 -2.53 15.85
N PRO A 77 -13.79 -1.90 17.00
CA PRO A 77 -14.80 -1.13 17.71
C PRO A 77 -15.11 0.17 16.98
N THR A 78 -16.36 0.61 17.10
CA THR A 78 -16.85 1.89 16.56
C THR A 78 -17.40 2.75 17.69
N ASP A 79 -17.36 4.06 17.50
CA ASP A 79 -18.04 5.02 18.36
C ASP A 79 -19.53 5.14 18.00
N GLU A 80 -20.23 6.01 18.72
CA GLU A 80 -21.68 6.23 18.57
C GLU A 80 -22.11 6.75 17.19
N ASP A 81 -21.20 7.39 16.46
CA ASP A 81 -21.45 7.89 15.09
C ASP A 81 -21.11 6.84 14.02
N GLY A 82 -20.65 5.64 14.43
CA GLY A 82 -20.24 4.57 13.51
C GLY A 82 -18.85 4.76 12.90
N PHE A 83 -18.03 5.66 13.44
CA PHE A 83 -16.62 5.77 13.07
C PHE A 83 -15.77 4.81 13.90
N THR A 84 -14.65 4.32 13.36
CA THR A 84 -13.72 3.48 14.12
C THR A 84 -13.23 4.26 15.34
N VAL A 85 -13.18 3.60 16.50
CA VAL A 85 -12.65 4.20 17.73
C VAL A 85 -11.27 4.79 17.44
N SER A 86 -11.09 6.04 17.84
CA SER A 86 -9.90 6.84 17.57
C SER A 86 -9.32 7.40 18.85
N PHE A 87 -8.13 7.99 18.75
CA PHE A 87 -7.38 8.57 19.85
C PHE A 87 -6.92 9.98 19.49
N VAL A 88 -6.65 10.82 20.49
CA VAL A 88 -6.07 12.15 20.30
C VAL A 88 -4.58 12.09 20.67
N LEU A 89 -3.75 12.80 19.92
CA LEU A 89 -2.36 13.05 20.29
C LEU A 89 -2.28 14.29 21.16
N SER A 90 -1.42 14.24 22.19
CA SER A 90 -1.16 15.38 23.06
C SER A 90 -0.67 16.57 22.23
N SER A 91 -1.29 17.75 22.38
CA SER A 91 -0.63 18.98 21.92
C SER A 91 0.48 19.34 22.91
N GLY A 92 1.68 19.64 22.40
CA GLY A 92 2.85 19.99 23.20
C GLY A 92 2.54 20.93 24.38
N ASP A 93 3.13 20.58 25.53
CA ASP A 93 3.19 21.29 26.83
C ASP A 93 2.32 20.77 28.01
N LEU A 94 1.41 19.81 27.82
CA LEU A 94 0.66 19.22 28.95
C LEU A 94 1.02 17.74 29.18
N LYS A 95 1.74 17.46 30.28
CA LYS A 95 2.11 16.11 30.76
C LYS A 95 0.91 15.19 31.11
N GLN A 96 -0.32 15.60 30.80
CA GLN A 96 -1.56 14.96 31.22
C GLN A 96 -2.13 13.98 30.17
N ASP A 97 -1.75 14.11 28.89
CA ASP A 97 -2.29 13.32 27.77
C ASP A 97 -1.54 11.98 27.50
N THR A 98 -0.57 11.63 28.33
CA THR A 98 0.16 10.34 28.26
C THR A 98 -0.76 9.11 28.39
N LYS A 99 -1.94 9.25 29.00
CA LYS A 99 -2.92 8.16 29.13
C LYS A 99 -3.63 7.82 27.83
N GLU A 100 -3.93 8.81 26.98
CA GLU A 100 -4.59 8.58 25.68
C GLU A 100 -3.61 7.89 24.73
N GLU A 101 -2.37 8.38 24.69
CA GLU A 101 -1.28 7.77 23.92
C GLU A 101 -0.94 6.35 24.39
N ALA A 102 -0.92 6.10 25.71
CA ALA A 102 -0.75 4.74 26.24
C ALA A 102 -1.90 3.82 25.80
N ARG A 103 -3.15 4.29 25.83
CA ARG A 103 -4.30 3.53 25.32
C ARG A 103 -4.20 3.29 23.81
N ALA A 104 -3.73 4.28 23.05
CA ALA A 104 -3.48 4.14 21.61
C ALA A 104 -2.42 3.06 21.32
N ARG A 105 -1.33 2.99 22.10
CA ARG A 105 -0.31 1.94 21.99
C ARG A 105 -0.84 0.56 22.36
N VAL A 106 -1.64 0.45 23.42
CA VAL A 106 -2.30 -0.82 23.78
C VAL A 106 -3.25 -1.28 22.68
N PHE A 107 -4.03 -0.34 22.13
CA PHE A 107 -4.91 -0.60 21.00
C PHE A 107 -4.12 -1.05 19.75
N PHE A 108 -3.04 -0.34 19.42
CA PHE A 108 -2.17 -0.70 18.30
C PHE A 108 -1.53 -2.08 18.48
N ASP A 109 -1.04 -2.40 19.69
CA ASP A 109 -0.48 -3.72 19.97
C ASP A 109 -1.55 -4.81 19.79
N GLN A 110 -2.75 -4.62 20.32
CA GLN A 110 -3.82 -5.60 20.24
C GLN A 110 -4.36 -5.77 18.81
N PHE A 111 -4.73 -4.67 18.15
CA PHE A 111 -5.44 -4.69 16.87
C PHE A 111 -4.52 -4.62 15.65
N GLY A 112 -3.26 -4.23 15.82
CA GLY A 112 -2.28 -4.04 14.74
C GLY A 112 -2.46 -2.74 13.96
N PHE A 113 -3.39 -1.89 14.39
CA PHE A 113 -3.64 -0.56 13.82
C PHE A 113 -4.19 0.38 14.88
N VAL A 114 -4.18 1.67 14.57
CA VAL A 114 -4.82 2.71 15.38
C VAL A 114 -5.27 3.86 14.48
N VAL A 115 -6.31 4.58 14.90
CA VAL A 115 -6.75 5.83 14.26
C VAL A 115 -6.50 6.99 15.21
N PHE A 116 -5.76 7.99 14.76
CA PHE A 116 -5.65 9.28 15.46
C PHE A 116 -6.62 10.28 14.83
N ARG A 117 -7.49 10.92 15.62
CA ARG A 117 -8.38 11.99 15.15
C ARG A 117 -7.71 13.35 15.29
N ASP A 118 -8.24 14.34 14.57
CA ASP A 118 -7.82 15.74 14.64
C ASP A 118 -6.31 15.94 14.37
N VAL A 119 -5.76 15.17 13.42
CA VAL A 119 -4.33 15.19 13.05
C VAL A 119 -4.03 16.36 12.11
N ILE A 120 -4.90 16.59 11.13
CA ILE A 120 -4.91 17.82 10.32
C ILE A 120 -6.27 18.51 10.43
N ASP A 121 -6.27 19.83 10.32
CA ASP A 121 -7.48 20.64 10.39
C ASP A 121 -8.28 20.63 9.08
N SER A 122 -9.52 21.12 9.14
CA SER A 122 -10.42 21.20 7.98
C SER A 122 -9.82 22.01 6.83
N SER A 123 -9.08 23.09 7.12
CA SER A 123 -8.41 23.88 6.07
C SER A 123 -7.33 23.08 5.35
N SER A 124 -6.53 22.29 6.07
CA SER A 124 -5.53 21.39 5.49
C SER A 124 -6.18 20.29 4.67
N CYS A 125 -7.31 19.74 5.13
CA CYS A 125 -8.12 18.78 4.36
C CYS A 125 -8.59 19.40 3.05
N GLU A 126 -9.21 20.57 3.09
CA GLU A 126 -9.69 21.30 1.91
C GLU A 126 -8.56 21.63 0.95
N ASN A 127 -7.44 22.20 1.43
CA ASN A 127 -6.28 22.49 0.60
C ASN A 127 -5.73 21.22 -0.09
N SER A 128 -5.72 20.09 0.62
CA SER A 128 -5.28 18.81 0.06
C SER A 128 -6.22 18.34 -1.05
N GLN A 129 -7.53 18.40 -0.81
CA GLN A 129 -8.53 18.07 -1.82
C GLN A 129 -8.40 18.98 -3.04
N GLN A 130 -8.20 20.29 -2.84
CA GLN A 130 -8.04 21.25 -3.94
C GLN A 130 -6.83 20.94 -4.82
N GLU A 131 -5.68 20.60 -4.24
CA GLU A 131 -4.50 20.17 -5.00
C GLU A 131 -4.76 18.89 -5.78
N ILE A 132 -5.39 17.88 -5.16
CA ILE A 132 -5.75 16.61 -5.80
C ILE A 132 -6.68 16.86 -6.98
N TRP A 133 -7.69 17.69 -6.81
CA TRP A 133 -8.63 17.97 -7.88
C TRP A 133 -7.99 18.76 -9.03
N LYS A 134 -7.17 19.77 -8.74
CA LYS A 134 -6.41 20.50 -9.77
C LYS A 134 -5.52 19.54 -10.56
N PHE A 135 -4.88 18.58 -9.87
CA PHE A 135 -4.11 17.54 -10.53
C PHE A 135 -5.00 16.70 -11.47
N LEU A 136 -6.15 16.23 -10.98
CA LEU A 136 -7.06 15.38 -11.75
C LEU A 136 -7.63 16.10 -12.97
N GLU A 137 -8.10 17.33 -12.83
CA GLU A 137 -8.66 18.14 -13.92
C GLU A 137 -7.59 18.47 -14.98
N LYS A 138 -6.34 18.68 -14.56
CA LYS A 138 -5.20 18.84 -15.49
C LYS A 138 -4.83 17.54 -16.20
N LYS A 139 -4.85 16.41 -15.48
CA LYS A 139 -4.39 15.11 -16.00
C LYS A 139 -5.42 14.42 -16.90
N HIS A 140 -6.71 14.58 -16.60
CA HIS A 140 -7.82 13.90 -17.26
C HIS A 140 -8.64 14.90 -18.08
N ALA A 141 -8.32 15.02 -19.38
CA ALA A 141 -9.03 15.92 -20.29
C ALA A 141 -10.55 15.69 -20.24
N GLY A 142 -11.31 16.77 -20.10
CA GLY A 142 -12.77 16.73 -20.01
C GLY A 142 -13.34 16.33 -18.63
N PHE A 143 -12.51 15.98 -17.64
CA PHE A 143 -12.97 15.81 -16.27
C PHE A 143 -13.22 17.17 -15.60
N GLN A 144 -14.37 17.30 -14.95
CA GLN A 144 -14.73 18.45 -14.12
C GLN A 144 -15.39 17.95 -12.84
N ARG A 145 -14.83 18.28 -11.68
CA ARG A 145 -15.31 17.72 -10.40
C ARG A 145 -16.77 18.06 -10.08
N SER A 146 -17.25 19.21 -10.58
CA SER A 146 -18.62 19.70 -10.36
C SER A 146 -19.65 19.10 -11.32
N LEU A 147 -19.23 18.33 -12.33
CA LEU A 147 -20.11 17.76 -13.35
C LEU A 147 -20.05 16.23 -13.35
N PRO A 148 -21.03 15.54 -12.72
CA PRO A 148 -21.09 14.09 -12.68
C PRO A 148 -21.04 13.41 -14.05
N GLU A 149 -21.53 14.07 -15.10
CA GLU A 149 -21.44 13.61 -16.48
C GLU A 149 -20.01 13.30 -16.90
N THR A 150 -19.01 13.94 -16.29
CA THR A 150 -17.60 13.81 -16.65
C THR A 150 -16.86 12.75 -15.82
N TYR A 151 -17.48 12.18 -14.79
CA TYR A 151 -16.79 11.27 -13.86
C TYR A 151 -16.34 9.95 -14.52
N HIS A 152 -16.88 9.61 -15.69
CA HIS A 152 -16.41 8.47 -16.49
C HIS A 152 -14.95 8.63 -16.97
N ASN A 153 -14.42 9.86 -17.00
CA ASN A 153 -13.02 10.15 -17.35
C ASN A 153 -12.01 9.72 -16.28
N LEU A 154 -12.47 9.43 -15.06
CA LEU A 154 -11.64 8.84 -14.01
C LEU A 154 -11.68 7.30 -14.11
N SER A 155 -10.54 6.64 -13.95
CA SER A 155 -10.48 5.18 -13.96
C SER A 155 -10.80 4.58 -12.58
N SER A 156 -11.62 3.52 -12.53
CA SER A 156 -11.76 2.67 -11.34
C SER A 156 -10.75 1.51 -11.30
N GLN A 157 -10.01 1.26 -12.39
CA GLN A 157 -9.12 0.10 -12.49
C GLN A 157 -7.91 0.19 -11.56
N THR A 158 -7.48 1.40 -11.22
CA THR A 158 -6.32 1.67 -10.36
C THR A 158 -6.70 1.98 -8.92
N TYR A 159 -7.89 1.56 -8.45
CA TYR A 159 -8.38 1.87 -7.10
C TYR A 159 -8.40 3.38 -6.82
N GLY A 160 -8.67 4.21 -7.84
CA GLY A 160 -8.66 5.67 -7.71
C GLY A 160 -7.28 6.27 -7.42
N LEU A 161 -6.19 5.50 -7.50
CA LEU A 161 -4.83 5.97 -7.23
C LEU A 161 -4.35 6.95 -8.30
N ALA A 162 -3.59 7.95 -7.86
CA ALA A 162 -2.80 8.78 -8.76
C ALA A 162 -1.91 7.93 -9.67
N SER A 163 -1.71 8.36 -10.93
CA SER A 163 -0.94 7.62 -11.92
C SER A 163 0.56 7.59 -11.62
N GLU A 164 1.09 8.67 -11.05
CA GLU A 164 2.51 8.76 -10.69
C GLU A 164 2.76 7.96 -9.40
N PRO A 165 3.85 7.19 -9.28
CA PRO A 165 4.11 6.33 -8.12
C PRO A 165 4.47 7.10 -6.83
N ALA A 166 4.77 8.40 -6.94
CA ALA A 166 4.98 9.31 -5.82
C ALA A 166 4.52 10.71 -6.25
N ILE A 167 3.82 11.43 -5.36
CA ILE A 167 3.27 12.76 -5.64
C ILE A 167 3.94 13.81 -4.75
N PHE A 168 4.34 14.90 -5.39
CA PHE A 168 4.97 16.08 -4.80
C PHE A 168 4.13 17.31 -5.15
N SER A 169 3.39 17.80 -4.16
CA SER A 169 2.74 19.11 -4.19
C SER A 169 2.80 19.72 -2.80
N THR A 170 2.67 21.03 -2.70
CA THR A 170 2.90 21.79 -1.45
C THR A 170 2.12 21.21 -0.27
N GLN A 171 0.80 21.09 -0.37
CA GLN A 171 -0.01 20.59 0.74
C GLN A 171 0.22 19.09 1.01
N ILE A 172 0.39 18.28 -0.03
CA ILE A 172 0.68 16.84 0.11
C ILE A 172 2.01 16.61 0.85
N VAL A 173 3.04 17.42 0.58
CA VAL A 173 4.31 17.39 1.34
C VAL A 173 4.11 17.96 2.74
N ARG A 174 3.34 19.04 2.90
CA ARG A 174 3.03 19.65 4.20
C ARG A 174 2.33 18.69 5.16
N ASN A 175 1.43 17.84 4.65
CA ASN A 175 0.77 16.81 5.46
C ASN A 175 1.80 15.79 6.01
N ARG A 176 2.85 15.45 5.24
CA ARG A 176 3.93 14.56 5.71
C ARG A 176 4.82 15.19 6.76
N SER A 177 4.93 16.52 6.74
CA SER A 177 5.70 17.30 7.71
C SER A 177 4.85 17.83 8.87
N ASN A 178 3.58 17.44 8.96
CA ASN A 178 2.72 17.87 10.05
C ASN A 178 3.18 17.25 11.37
N ALA A 179 3.26 18.06 12.44
CA ALA A 179 3.77 17.64 13.73
C ALA A 179 3.03 16.41 14.29
N LYS A 180 1.68 16.41 14.25
CA LYS A 180 0.86 15.29 14.72
C LYS A 180 1.04 14.04 13.86
N VAL A 181 1.25 14.17 12.55
CA VAL A 181 1.58 13.01 11.69
C VAL A 181 2.91 12.38 12.11
N LEU A 182 3.93 13.21 12.37
CA LEU A 182 5.24 12.73 12.81
C LEU A 182 5.19 12.14 14.22
N GLU A 183 4.50 12.79 15.16
CA GLU A 183 4.30 12.32 16.53
C GLU A 183 3.55 10.98 16.55
N ALA A 184 2.49 10.81 15.76
CA ALA A 184 1.80 9.53 15.64
C ALA A 184 2.75 8.41 15.23
N PHE A 185 3.62 8.66 14.25
CA PHE A 185 4.60 7.66 13.82
C PHE A 185 5.67 7.40 14.87
N ARG A 186 6.22 8.43 15.51
CA ARG A 186 7.23 8.28 16.58
C ARG A 186 6.67 7.51 17.77
N LEU A 187 5.41 7.78 18.12
CA LEU A 187 4.69 7.05 19.17
C LEU A 187 4.64 5.55 18.87
N LEU A 188 4.27 5.17 17.64
CA LEU A 188 4.08 3.76 17.28
C LEU A 188 5.39 3.02 16.93
N LEU A 189 6.38 3.73 16.40
CA LEU A 189 7.70 3.18 16.09
C LEU A 189 8.64 3.17 17.29
N GLU A 190 8.27 3.88 18.36
CA GLU A 190 9.06 4.06 19.58
C GLU A 190 10.47 4.59 19.30
N ASP A 191 10.55 5.53 18.35
CA ASP A 191 11.79 6.08 17.84
C ASP A 191 11.55 7.51 17.36
N GLU A 192 12.42 8.43 17.78
CA GLU A 192 12.39 9.83 17.35
C GLU A 192 12.97 10.00 15.93
N ASP A 193 13.90 9.13 15.54
CA ASP A 193 14.60 9.18 14.27
C ASP A 193 13.94 8.25 13.23
N ILE A 194 12.91 8.78 12.60
CA ILE A 194 12.10 8.09 11.60
C ILE A 194 12.36 8.63 10.18
N LEU A 195 11.86 7.90 9.19
CA LEU A 195 11.73 8.34 7.81
C LEU A 195 10.29 8.17 7.34
N VAL A 196 9.77 9.20 6.66
CA VAL A 196 8.43 9.21 6.08
C VAL A 196 8.50 8.97 4.58
N SER A 197 7.69 8.04 4.08
CA SER A 197 7.63 7.68 2.66
C SER A 197 7.04 8.80 1.81
N HIS A 198 7.30 8.74 0.50
CA HIS A 198 6.65 9.60 -0.49
C HIS A 198 5.86 8.72 -1.45
N ASP A 199 4.54 8.80 -1.32
CA ASP A 199 3.57 7.97 -2.04
C ASP A 199 2.47 8.86 -2.64
N ARG A 200 1.35 8.24 -2.98
CA ARG A 200 0.23 8.79 -3.71
C ARG A 200 -0.91 9.20 -2.78
N TRP A 201 -1.97 9.66 -3.41
CA TRP A 201 -3.32 9.78 -2.86
C TRP A 201 -4.28 8.91 -3.68
N CYS A 202 -5.52 8.76 -3.22
CA CYS A 202 -6.60 8.14 -3.98
C CYS A 202 -7.89 8.98 -3.96
N VAL A 203 -8.70 8.83 -5.01
CA VAL A 203 -10.05 9.39 -5.14
C VAL A 203 -11.02 8.31 -5.62
N TYR A 204 -12.03 7.97 -4.83
CA TYR A 204 -13.10 7.06 -5.25
C TYR A 204 -14.30 7.90 -5.67
N ARG A 205 -14.83 7.63 -6.86
CA ARG A 205 -16.05 8.27 -7.36
C ARG A 205 -17.27 7.83 -6.55
N PRO A 206 -18.29 8.68 -6.41
CA PRO A 206 -19.59 8.21 -5.95
C PRO A 206 -20.15 7.15 -6.92
N THR A 207 -20.95 6.22 -6.40
CA THR A 207 -21.53 5.08 -7.13
C THR A 207 -23.04 4.95 -6.92
N ARG A 208 -23.63 5.69 -5.97
CA ARG A 208 -25.05 5.63 -5.62
C ARG A 208 -25.68 7.01 -5.67
N ASN A 209 -26.94 7.07 -6.10
CA ASN A 209 -27.79 8.27 -6.04
C ASN A 209 -27.09 9.56 -6.53
N ILE A 210 -26.47 9.51 -7.70
CA ILE A 210 -25.71 10.64 -8.26
C ILE A 210 -26.65 11.49 -9.11
N LEU A 211 -26.71 12.79 -8.85
CA LEU A 211 -27.55 13.73 -9.59
C LEU A 211 -26.91 14.10 -10.94
N PHE A 212 -27.44 13.57 -12.04
CA PHE A 212 -27.11 14.00 -13.41
C PHE A 212 -28.18 14.96 -13.93
N LYS A 213 -27.95 15.61 -15.08
CA LYS A 213 -28.95 16.45 -15.76
C LYS A 213 -30.33 15.80 -15.94
N GLY A 214 -30.38 14.48 -16.12
CA GLY A 214 -31.62 13.69 -16.30
C GLY A 214 -32.19 13.09 -15.01
N GLY A 215 -31.70 13.49 -13.83
CA GLY A 215 -32.09 12.94 -12.53
C GLY A 215 -31.05 12.04 -11.88
N HIS A 216 -31.46 11.40 -10.77
CA HIS A 216 -30.58 10.56 -9.97
C HIS A 216 -30.33 9.18 -10.59
N ARG A 217 -29.08 8.72 -10.59
CA ARG A 217 -28.68 7.39 -11.10
C ARG A 217 -27.59 6.74 -10.26
N ASP A 218 -27.59 5.42 -10.25
CA ASP A 218 -26.50 4.61 -9.71
C ASP A 218 -25.49 4.24 -10.81
N MET A 219 -24.22 4.17 -10.44
CA MET A 219 -23.12 3.82 -11.34
C MET A 219 -22.34 2.62 -10.79
N LYS A 220 -22.95 1.43 -10.86
CA LYS A 220 -22.38 0.18 -10.34
C LYS A 220 -21.00 -0.14 -10.96
N GLN A 221 -20.77 0.20 -12.22
CA GLN A 221 -19.50 0.02 -12.92
C GLN A 221 -18.37 0.93 -12.42
N TRP A 222 -18.69 1.95 -11.60
CA TRP A 222 -17.70 2.83 -11.00
C TRP A 222 -17.17 2.35 -9.65
N LYS A 223 -17.77 1.28 -9.08
CA LYS A 223 -17.30 0.66 -7.85
C LYS A 223 -15.83 0.28 -7.97
N THR A 224 -15.06 0.60 -6.94
CA THR A 224 -13.69 0.11 -6.81
C THR A 224 -13.67 -1.42 -6.67
N LYS A 225 -12.54 -2.03 -7.01
CA LYS A 225 -12.34 -3.47 -6.74
C LYS A 225 -12.11 -3.68 -5.25
N GLU A 226 -12.54 -4.82 -4.75
CA GLU A 226 -12.11 -5.29 -3.45
C GLU A 226 -10.87 -6.16 -3.56
N ASN A 227 -10.07 -6.20 -2.50
CA ASN A 227 -8.91 -7.09 -2.38
C ASN A 227 -8.50 -7.31 -0.93
N LEU A 228 -7.56 -8.23 -0.74
CA LEU A 228 -6.80 -8.44 0.50
C LEU A 228 -5.37 -8.77 0.09
N HIS A 229 -4.39 -8.16 0.75
CA HIS A 229 -2.98 -8.29 0.45
C HIS A 229 -2.10 -7.90 1.65
N LEU A 230 -0.81 -8.14 1.47
CA LEU A 230 0.27 -7.60 2.27
C LEU A 230 1.20 -6.84 1.34
N ASP A 231 1.66 -5.65 1.75
CA ASP A 231 2.65 -4.86 1.02
C ASP A 231 4.08 -5.22 1.41
N LEU A 232 4.35 -6.51 1.53
CA LEU A 232 5.67 -7.05 1.77
C LEU A 232 5.81 -8.43 1.11
N ASN A 233 7.03 -8.93 1.10
CA ASN A 233 7.30 -10.32 0.74
C ASN A 233 7.38 -11.17 2.02
N PRO A 234 6.42 -12.10 2.25
CA PRO A 234 6.37 -12.91 3.46
C PRO A 234 7.66 -13.70 3.73
N TRP A 235 8.27 -14.26 2.69
CA TRP A 235 9.49 -15.08 2.80
C TRP A 235 10.72 -14.24 3.09
N THR A 236 10.86 -13.09 2.43
CA THR A 236 12.01 -12.20 2.65
C THR A 236 11.93 -11.49 4.00
N TYR A 237 10.72 -11.33 4.58
CA TYR A 237 10.55 -10.63 5.86
C TYR A 237 11.42 -11.20 6.98
N PHE A 238 11.54 -12.53 7.07
CA PHE A 238 12.31 -13.23 8.11
C PHE A 238 13.75 -13.63 7.70
N SER A 239 14.17 -13.27 6.49
CA SER A 239 15.53 -13.55 6.00
C SER A 239 16.48 -12.38 6.24
N ASP A 240 17.78 -12.62 6.13
CA ASP A 240 18.84 -11.59 6.19
C ASP A 240 18.96 -10.75 4.91
N ALA A 241 18.02 -10.88 3.98
CA ALA A 241 18.08 -10.12 2.73
C ALA A 241 17.76 -8.65 2.97
N MET A 242 18.52 -7.75 2.33
CA MET A 242 18.34 -6.30 2.40
C MET A 242 17.85 -5.76 1.06
N PRO A 243 16.54 -5.87 0.75
CA PRO A 243 15.99 -5.61 -0.59
C PRO A 243 16.13 -4.16 -1.05
N LEU A 244 16.48 -3.24 -0.15
CA LEU A 244 16.49 -1.80 -0.36
C LEU A 244 17.89 -1.18 -0.50
N ASP A 245 18.98 -1.93 -0.26
CA ASP A 245 20.33 -1.34 -0.18
C ASP A 245 20.81 -0.75 -1.52
N ASP A 246 20.37 -1.35 -2.62
CA ASP A 246 20.73 -0.90 -3.97
C ASP A 246 19.74 0.11 -4.57
N LEU A 247 18.77 0.63 -3.80
CA LEU A 247 17.87 1.65 -4.33
C LEU A 247 18.66 2.90 -4.77
N THR A 248 18.50 3.27 -6.04
CA THR A 248 19.22 4.39 -6.66
C THR A 248 18.46 5.71 -6.54
N TYR A 249 17.13 5.68 -6.44
CA TYR A 249 16.24 6.84 -6.52
C TYR A 249 16.35 7.62 -7.83
N GLU A 250 16.70 6.93 -8.91
CA GLU A 250 16.73 7.51 -10.26
C GLU A 250 15.32 7.75 -10.81
N THR A 251 14.36 6.95 -10.37
CA THR A 251 12.96 7.04 -10.79
C THR A 251 12.02 7.18 -9.60
N LEU A 252 10.87 7.84 -9.80
CA LEU A 252 9.83 7.92 -8.76
C LEU A 252 9.33 6.54 -8.30
N ARG A 253 9.52 5.50 -9.12
CA ARG A 253 9.14 4.14 -8.76
C ARG A 253 9.97 3.56 -7.62
N ASP A 254 11.15 4.10 -7.35
CA ASP A 254 11.98 3.63 -6.24
C ASP A 254 11.38 3.98 -4.88
N PHE A 255 10.61 5.08 -4.76
CA PHE A 255 9.81 5.34 -3.55
C PHE A 255 8.74 4.27 -3.34
N SER A 256 8.08 3.82 -4.41
CA SER A 256 7.12 2.70 -4.33
C SER A 256 7.79 1.36 -4.01
N LYS A 257 9.07 1.16 -4.38
CA LYS A 257 9.84 -0.03 -3.96
C LYS A 257 10.26 0.06 -2.50
N GLU A 258 10.69 1.24 -2.02
CA GLU A 258 11.03 1.51 -0.62
C GLU A 258 9.87 1.11 0.31
N ILE A 259 8.63 1.39 -0.10
CA ILE A 259 7.44 1.04 0.68
C ILE A 259 7.30 -0.47 0.87
N ASN A 260 7.66 -1.30 -0.12
CA ASN A 260 7.40 -2.73 -0.15
C ASN A 260 8.62 -3.61 0.22
N GLY A 261 9.81 -3.04 0.33
CA GLY A 261 11.02 -3.77 0.72
C GLY A 261 11.17 -3.87 2.23
N VAL A 262 10.19 -4.47 2.89
CA VAL A 262 10.12 -4.59 4.34
C VAL A 262 10.72 -5.90 4.82
N THR A 263 11.58 -5.79 5.83
CA THR A 263 12.20 -6.92 6.53
C THR A 263 12.08 -6.74 8.04
N ARG A 264 12.25 -7.83 8.79
CA ARG A 264 12.34 -7.78 10.25
C ARG A 264 13.48 -6.87 10.71
N GLU A 265 14.64 -6.98 10.08
CA GLU A 265 15.86 -6.24 10.45
C GLU A 265 15.75 -4.72 10.22
N THR A 266 14.94 -4.30 9.25
CA THR A 266 14.72 -2.86 8.98
C THR A 266 13.49 -2.30 9.69
N GLY A 267 12.76 -3.14 10.45
CA GLY A 267 11.51 -2.78 11.09
C GLY A 267 11.65 -2.17 12.49
N PRO A 268 10.52 -1.84 13.14
CA PRO A 268 9.15 -1.96 12.62
C PRO A 268 8.85 -0.98 11.45
N HIS A 269 7.90 -1.35 10.60
CA HIS A 269 7.37 -0.52 9.52
C HIS A 269 5.87 -0.35 9.71
N VAL A 270 5.38 0.87 9.50
CA VAL A 270 3.97 1.18 9.58
C VAL A 270 3.50 1.91 8.33
N GLN A 271 2.33 1.52 7.82
CA GLN A 271 1.66 2.21 6.73
C GLN A 271 0.52 3.06 7.29
N GLY A 272 0.10 4.08 6.54
CA GLY A 272 -0.94 4.98 7.01
C GLY A 272 -1.75 5.64 5.89
N VAL A 273 -2.96 6.04 6.25
CA VAL A 273 -3.96 6.68 5.39
C VAL A 273 -4.52 7.88 6.12
N LEU A 274 -4.27 9.07 5.57
CA LEU A 274 -4.83 10.33 6.05
C LEU A 274 -6.16 10.59 5.33
N ALA A 275 -7.24 10.63 6.09
CA ALA A 275 -8.58 10.93 5.58
C ALA A 275 -8.68 12.43 5.25
N LEU A 276 -8.97 12.77 3.99
CA LEU A 276 -9.10 14.17 3.56
C LEU A 276 -10.56 14.64 3.55
N ASN A 277 -11.49 13.72 3.76
CA ASN A 277 -12.90 13.93 4.03
C ASN A 277 -13.41 12.75 4.88
N ASP A 278 -14.64 12.84 5.39
CA ASP A 278 -15.27 11.72 6.09
C ASP A 278 -15.30 10.47 5.19
N ASN A 279 -14.92 9.34 5.77
CA ASN A 279 -14.92 8.03 5.15
C ASN A 279 -15.79 7.09 5.98
N THR A 280 -17.07 7.06 5.66
CA THR A 280 -18.08 6.20 6.27
C THR A 280 -17.98 4.75 5.75
N LEU A 281 -18.84 3.87 6.27
CA LEU A 281 -18.88 2.46 5.89
C LEU A 281 -19.10 2.27 4.39
N ASN A 282 -20.02 3.04 3.81
CA ASN A 282 -20.45 2.93 2.41
C ASN A 282 -19.46 3.56 1.43
N ASP A 283 -18.53 4.39 1.86
CA ASP A 283 -17.57 5.06 0.98
C ASP A 283 -16.45 4.12 0.48
N GLY A 284 -16.45 2.86 0.93
CA GLY A 284 -15.41 1.87 0.62
C GLY A 284 -14.04 2.26 1.18
N GLY A 285 -12.98 1.65 0.67
CA GLY A 285 -11.61 1.93 1.10
C GLY A 285 -11.06 0.92 2.09
N THR A 286 -10.15 1.36 2.97
CA THR A 286 -9.22 0.48 3.70
C THR A 286 -9.92 -0.59 4.55
N VAL A 287 -9.66 -1.86 4.27
CA VAL A 287 -10.04 -2.97 5.17
C VAL A 287 -8.80 -3.55 5.84
N LEU A 288 -8.96 -4.05 7.06
CA LEU A 288 -7.91 -4.69 7.85
C LEU A 288 -8.43 -6.01 8.45
N ILE A 289 -7.55 -6.99 8.63
CA ILE A 289 -7.78 -8.09 9.56
C ILE A 289 -7.11 -7.72 10.87
N ALA A 290 -7.87 -7.15 11.79
CA ALA A 290 -7.34 -6.68 13.07
C ALA A 290 -6.75 -7.85 13.88
N GLY A 291 -5.49 -7.71 14.31
CA GLY A 291 -4.75 -8.74 15.03
C GLY A 291 -3.90 -9.68 14.16
N PHE A 292 -3.96 -9.56 12.82
CA PHE A 292 -3.22 -10.45 11.91
C PHE A 292 -1.70 -10.41 12.11
N HIS A 293 -1.13 -9.27 12.54
CA HIS A 293 0.29 -9.15 12.87
C HIS A 293 0.73 -10.10 13.99
N LYS A 294 -0.17 -10.49 14.91
CA LYS A 294 0.12 -11.46 16.00
C LYS A 294 0.32 -12.88 15.48
N CYS A 295 -0.33 -13.22 14.37
CA CYS A 295 -0.23 -14.55 13.77
C CYS A 295 0.56 -14.57 12.46
N PHE A 296 1.08 -13.43 12.02
CA PHE A 296 1.81 -13.28 10.76
C PHE A 296 2.92 -14.32 10.61
N HIS A 297 3.75 -14.54 11.64
CA HIS A 297 4.83 -15.53 11.59
C HIS A 297 4.31 -16.96 11.35
N LYS A 298 3.28 -17.38 12.10
CA LYS A 298 2.63 -18.70 11.93
C LYS A 298 2.05 -18.84 10.53
N TRP A 299 1.38 -17.78 10.04
CA TRP A 299 0.81 -17.73 8.70
C TRP A 299 1.89 -17.87 7.62
N VAL A 300 3.01 -17.15 7.71
CA VAL A 300 4.13 -17.30 6.77
C VAL A 300 4.65 -18.74 6.76
N GLY A 301 4.77 -19.36 7.93
CA GLY A 301 5.18 -20.77 8.07
C GLY A 301 4.24 -21.77 7.38
N SER A 302 2.98 -21.39 7.15
CA SER A 302 1.98 -22.24 6.47
C SER A 302 2.00 -22.14 4.93
N LEU A 303 2.66 -21.13 4.36
CA LEU A 303 2.65 -20.89 2.91
C LEU A 303 3.48 -21.91 2.11
N GLY A 304 4.39 -22.65 2.76
CA GLY A 304 5.35 -23.49 2.05
C GLY A 304 6.34 -22.66 1.20
N PRO A 305 6.95 -23.27 0.16
CA PRO A 305 8.04 -22.63 -0.59
C PRO A 305 7.59 -21.46 -1.47
N MET A 306 8.36 -20.36 -1.45
CA MET A 306 8.11 -19.14 -2.25
C MET A 306 7.89 -19.40 -3.74
N ALA A 307 8.62 -20.37 -4.31
CA ALA A 307 8.56 -20.69 -5.75
C ALA A 307 7.15 -21.07 -6.21
N THR A 308 6.33 -21.64 -5.33
CA THR A 308 4.94 -22.03 -5.64
C THR A 308 3.99 -20.83 -5.78
N HIS A 309 4.37 -19.66 -5.26
CA HIS A 309 3.54 -18.46 -5.21
C HIS A 309 3.95 -17.35 -6.20
N ILE A 310 5.13 -17.41 -6.83
CA ILE A 310 5.55 -16.41 -7.84
C ILE A 310 4.90 -16.69 -9.20
N HIS A 311 4.69 -17.98 -9.50
CA HIS A 311 4.09 -18.47 -10.72
C HIS A 311 2.91 -19.37 -10.40
N PRO A 312 1.83 -18.80 -9.81
CA PRO A 312 0.69 -19.62 -9.43
C PRO A 312 0.12 -20.29 -10.68
N GLY A 313 -0.23 -21.58 -10.55
CA GLY A 313 -0.86 -22.35 -11.64
C GLY A 313 -2.25 -21.83 -12.03
N SER A 314 -2.88 -21.05 -11.14
CA SER A 314 -4.20 -20.42 -11.32
C SER A 314 -4.18 -18.95 -10.88
N VAL A 315 -5.05 -18.14 -11.48
CA VAL A 315 -5.34 -16.76 -11.04
C VAL A 315 -6.09 -16.72 -9.70
N ASP A 316 -6.67 -17.85 -9.29
CA ASP A 316 -7.43 -17.99 -8.05
C ASP A 316 -6.54 -18.37 -6.85
N SER A 317 -5.23 -18.48 -7.03
CA SER A 317 -4.30 -18.79 -5.95
C SER A 317 -3.66 -17.53 -5.37
N GLY A 318 -3.39 -17.57 -4.07
CA GLY A 318 -2.61 -16.54 -3.39
C GLY A 318 -1.20 -16.50 -3.98
N HIS A 319 -0.70 -15.30 -4.29
CA HIS A 319 0.52 -15.15 -5.07
C HIS A 319 1.36 -13.94 -4.68
N LEU A 320 2.66 -14.05 -4.89
CA LEU A 320 3.62 -12.98 -4.66
C LEU A 320 3.78 -12.16 -5.94
N VAL A 321 3.38 -10.89 -5.90
CA VAL A 321 3.78 -9.89 -6.88
C VAL A 321 5.23 -9.48 -6.57
N TRP A 322 6.16 -10.26 -7.09
CA TRP A 322 7.58 -10.07 -6.86
C TRP A 322 8.14 -8.90 -7.67
N ARG A 323 8.81 -7.95 -7.00
CA ARG A 323 9.40 -6.74 -7.60
C ARG A 323 10.92 -6.83 -7.74
N GLY A 324 11.49 -8.02 -7.55
CA GLY A 324 12.94 -8.26 -7.56
C GLY A 324 13.57 -8.05 -6.18
N ARG A 325 14.75 -8.67 -5.98
CA ARG A 325 15.62 -8.52 -4.79
C ARG A 325 14.94 -8.75 -3.45
N GLY A 326 13.82 -9.48 -3.43
CA GLY A 326 13.08 -9.80 -2.20
C GLY A 326 11.97 -8.81 -1.84
N SER A 327 11.78 -7.71 -2.58
CA SER A 327 10.60 -6.83 -2.41
C SER A 327 9.36 -7.39 -3.11
N GLY A 328 8.17 -7.13 -2.56
CA GLY A 328 6.93 -7.53 -3.22
C GLY A 328 5.66 -7.13 -2.47
N SER A 329 4.53 -7.59 -3.00
CA SER A 329 3.25 -7.64 -2.28
C SER A 329 2.70 -9.06 -2.40
N TYR A 330 2.20 -9.64 -1.32
CA TYR A 330 1.47 -10.91 -1.37
C TYR A 330 -0.02 -10.64 -1.52
N ILE A 331 -0.65 -11.19 -2.55
CA ILE A 331 -2.09 -11.07 -2.80
C ILE A 331 -2.76 -12.36 -2.33
N PHE A 332 -3.77 -12.24 -1.47
CA PHE A 332 -4.54 -13.41 -1.02
C PHE A 332 -5.46 -13.89 -2.14
N ALA A 333 -5.73 -15.20 -2.16
CA ALA A 333 -6.69 -15.79 -3.09
C ALA A 333 -8.09 -15.20 -2.85
N PRO A 334 -8.91 -14.96 -3.89
CA PRO A 334 -10.27 -14.45 -3.70
C PRO A 334 -11.16 -15.33 -2.80
N ASN A 335 -10.90 -16.64 -2.77
CA ASN A 335 -11.59 -17.63 -1.94
C ASN A 335 -10.86 -17.92 -0.61
N ASP A 336 -9.80 -17.18 -0.28
CA ASP A 336 -9.08 -17.35 0.98
C ASP A 336 -10.03 -17.06 2.17
N PRO A 337 -10.19 -17.99 3.12
CA PRO A 337 -11.06 -17.79 4.28
C PRO A 337 -10.76 -16.55 5.11
N LEU A 338 -9.54 -16.01 5.03
CA LEU A 338 -9.15 -14.75 5.69
C LEU A 338 -9.99 -13.55 5.23
N HIS A 339 -10.55 -13.59 4.01
CA HIS A 339 -11.46 -12.56 3.53
C HIS A 339 -12.70 -12.36 4.44
N ASN A 340 -13.11 -13.37 5.21
CA ASN A 340 -14.24 -13.29 6.14
C ASN A 340 -13.95 -12.43 7.39
N PHE A 341 -12.69 -12.09 7.65
CA PHE A 341 -12.28 -11.34 8.84
C PHE A 341 -11.88 -9.89 8.53
N LYS A 342 -11.82 -9.52 7.24
CA LYS A 342 -11.49 -8.15 6.84
C LYS A 342 -12.63 -7.22 7.23
N GLN A 343 -12.32 -6.16 7.96
CA GLN A 343 -13.29 -5.18 8.45
C GLN A 343 -12.94 -3.79 7.95
N ARG A 344 -13.96 -2.97 7.70
CA ARG A 344 -13.79 -1.58 7.29
C ARG A 344 -13.23 -0.75 8.44
N VAL A 345 -12.28 0.14 8.12
CA VAL A 345 -11.93 1.26 8.99
C VAL A 345 -12.62 2.52 8.47
N THR A 346 -13.48 3.09 9.32
CA THR A 346 -14.19 4.35 9.06
C THR A 346 -13.49 5.49 9.79
N MET A 347 -13.40 6.66 9.16
CA MET A 347 -12.65 7.80 9.70
C MET A 347 -13.36 9.12 9.45
N ARG A 348 -13.31 10.02 10.43
CA ARG A 348 -13.66 11.43 10.23
C ARG A 348 -12.56 12.13 9.42
N SER A 349 -12.91 13.18 8.70
CA SER A 349 -11.96 14.04 8.00
C SER A 349 -10.85 14.50 8.93
N GLY A 350 -9.61 14.54 8.43
CA GLY A 350 -8.45 14.95 9.21
C GLY A 350 -7.90 13.89 10.16
N SER A 351 -8.54 12.70 10.22
CA SER A 351 -8.02 11.56 10.98
C SER A 351 -6.95 10.78 10.19
N PHE A 352 -6.06 10.13 10.93
CA PHE A 352 -4.95 9.35 10.40
C PHE A 352 -4.97 7.92 10.91
N LEU A 353 -5.25 6.98 10.01
CA LEU A 353 -5.10 5.55 10.26
C LEU A 353 -3.63 5.17 10.08
N ILE A 354 -3.07 4.41 11.03
CA ILE A 354 -1.75 3.79 10.94
C ILE A 354 -1.87 2.31 11.29
N TRP A 355 -1.23 1.42 10.53
CA TRP A 355 -1.18 -0.02 10.81
C TRP A 355 0.23 -0.60 10.67
N ASP A 356 0.51 -1.64 11.45
CA ASP A 356 1.71 -2.46 11.30
C ASP A 356 1.69 -3.13 9.92
N GLN A 357 2.77 -3.02 9.15
CA GLN A 357 2.79 -3.48 7.76
C GLN A 357 2.65 -5.01 7.61
N ARG A 358 2.71 -5.78 8.70
CA ARG A 358 2.36 -7.20 8.74
C ARG A 358 0.86 -7.47 8.74
N VAL A 359 0.02 -6.48 9.04
CA VAL A 359 -1.44 -6.65 9.04
C VAL A 359 -1.95 -6.84 7.62
N ALA A 360 -2.66 -7.94 7.36
CA ALA A 360 -3.35 -8.17 6.11
C ALA A 360 -4.42 -7.10 5.90
N HIS A 361 -4.35 -6.41 4.77
CA HIS A 361 -5.15 -5.24 4.50
C HIS A 361 -5.58 -5.18 3.03
N GLY A 362 -6.49 -4.27 2.71
CA GLY A 362 -6.98 -4.16 1.35
C GLY A 362 -7.95 -3.01 1.17
N SER A 363 -8.80 -3.16 0.18
CA SER A 363 -9.86 -2.21 -0.13
C SER A 363 -11.20 -2.93 -0.21
N ALA A 364 -12.24 -2.25 0.24
CA ALA A 364 -13.63 -2.59 -0.02
C ALA A 364 -14.19 -1.72 -1.14
N GLN A 365 -15.16 -2.28 -1.85
CA GLN A 365 -15.93 -1.55 -2.84
C GLN A 365 -16.74 -0.43 -2.18
N ASN A 366 -16.82 0.71 -2.86
CA ASN A 366 -17.67 1.80 -2.43
C ASN A 366 -19.10 1.67 -2.97
N ASN A 367 -20.07 2.06 -2.16
CA ASN A 367 -21.51 2.04 -2.43
C ASN A 367 -22.16 3.32 -1.88
N SER A 368 -21.64 4.47 -2.28
CA SER A 368 -21.94 5.78 -1.67
C SER A 368 -22.22 6.86 -2.72
N ASN A 369 -22.90 7.93 -2.32
CA ASN A 369 -23.07 9.15 -3.11
C ASN A 369 -21.95 10.18 -2.89
N ASN A 370 -20.98 9.88 -2.01
CA ASN A 370 -19.84 10.74 -1.74
C ASN A 370 -18.59 10.29 -2.50
N PHE A 371 -17.69 11.25 -2.74
CA PHE A 371 -16.30 10.91 -3.03
C PHE A 371 -15.59 10.43 -1.78
N ARG A 372 -14.60 9.56 -1.93
CA ARG A 372 -13.62 9.26 -0.88
C ARG A 372 -12.27 9.79 -1.32
N ILE A 373 -11.61 10.60 -0.49
CA ILE A 373 -10.31 11.18 -0.80
C ILE A 373 -9.35 10.92 0.36
N ALA A 374 -8.19 10.34 0.07
CA ALA A 374 -7.19 10.05 1.10
C ALA A 374 -5.76 10.13 0.57
N GLN A 375 -4.82 10.44 1.46
CA GLN A 375 -3.38 10.44 1.18
C GLN A 375 -2.69 9.27 1.88
N PHE A 376 -1.77 8.61 1.18
CA PHE A 376 -0.95 7.53 1.76
C PHE A 376 0.37 8.08 2.31
N ILE A 377 0.70 7.68 3.53
CA ILE A 377 1.92 8.05 4.23
C ILE A 377 2.38 6.84 5.04
N LYS A 378 3.60 6.37 4.81
CA LYS A 378 4.25 5.30 5.59
C LYS A 378 5.40 5.89 6.40
N ALA A 379 5.75 5.26 7.52
CA ALA A 379 7.01 5.54 8.21
C ALA A 379 7.74 4.26 8.63
N PHE A 380 9.04 4.42 8.88
CA PHE A 380 9.94 3.38 9.38
C PHE A 380 11.14 4.02 10.06
N ARG A 381 11.87 3.26 10.89
CA ARG A 381 13.06 3.76 11.59
C ARG A 381 14.16 4.15 10.59
N ARG A 382 14.85 5.26 10.87
CA ARG A 382 15.95 5.74 10.02
C ARG A 382 17.24 4.95 10.23
N GLN A 383 17.49 4.48 11.45
CA GLN A 383 18.76 3.83 11.84
C GLN A 383 19.22 2.71 10.87
N PRO A 384 18.35 1.81 10.38
CA PRO A 384 18.77 0.74 9.45
C PRO A 384 19.13 1.23 8.04
N VAL A 385 19.00 2.52 7.76
CA VAL A 385 19.24 3.09 6.43
C VAL A 385 20.68 3.59 6.31
N GLY A 386 21.46 2.95 5.43
CA GLY A 386 22.84 3.35 5.16
C GLY A 386 22.97 4.79 4.61
N LYS A 387 24.06 5.48 4.98
CA LYS A 387 24.35 6.87 4.59
C LYS A 387 24.27 7.11 3.08
N THR A 388 24.77 6.17 2.28
CA THR A 388 24.71 6.26 0.81
C THR A 388 23.27 6.30 0.30
N ARG A 389 22.37 5.46 0.86
CA ARG A 389 20.95 5.44 0.51
C ARG A 389 20.25 6.72 0.93
N LEU A 390 20.54 7.23 2.14
CA LEU A 390 20.04 8.52 2.63
C LEU A 390 20.41 9.67 1.69
N CYS A 391 21.67 9.75 1.27
CA CYS A 391 22.14 10.79 0.36
C CYS A 391 21.43 10.75 -1.00
N LYS A 392 21.31 9.56 -1.61
CA LYS A 392 20.58 9.37 -2.88
C LYS A 392 19.11 9.78 -2.75
N ARG A 393 18.46 9.35 -1.67
CA ARG A 393 17.07 9.67 -1.34
C ARG A 393 16.88 11.18 -1.18
N ALA A 394 17.69 11.84 -0.36
CA ALA A 394 17.62 13.28 -0.13
C ALA A 394 17.86 14.08 -1.42
N LYS A 395 18.86 13.69 -2.22
CA LYS A 395 19.11 14.30 -3.53
C LYS A 395 17.89 14.22 -4.44
N ARG A 396 17.24 13.05 -4.52
CA ARG A 396 16.03 12.89 -5.35
C ARG A 396 14.87 13.71 -4.80
N LEU A 397 14.65 13.71 -3.50
CA LEU A 397 13.57 14.48 -2.87
C LEU A 397 13.71 15.97 -3.11
N ASN A 398 14.90 16.54 -2.88
CA ASN A 398 15.16 17.96 -3.12
C ASN A 398 14.91 18.32 -4.61
N ALA A 399 15.35 17.48 -5.54
CA ALA A 399 15.10 17.69 -6.97
C ALA A 399 13.60 17.66 -7.32
N GLU A 400 12.81 16.78 -6.71
CA GLU A 400 11.35 16.74 -6.94
C GLU A 400 10.61 17.90 -6.27
N ILE A 401 11.03 18.33 -5.09
CA ILE A 401 10.49 19.52 -4.42
C ILE A 401 10.71 20.75 -5.28
N GLU A 402 11.93 20.95 -5.78
CA GLU A 402 12.28 22.06 -6.67
C GLU A 402 11.50 21.98 -8.00
N ARG A 403 11.53 20.81 -8.66
CA ARG A 403 10.85 20.59 -9.94
C ARG A 403 9.34 20.87 -9.89
N ASN A 404 8.70 20.49 -8.79
CA ASN A 404 7.26 20.68 -8.58
C ASN A 404 6.94 22.00 -7.85
N GLN A 405 7.94 22.86 -7.60
CA GLN A 405 7.79 24.14 -6.91
C GLN A 405 7.05 24.00 -5.57
N CYS A 406 7.33 22.92 -4.85
CA CYS A 406 6.71 22.66 -3.57
C CYS A 406 7.24 23.66 -2.54
N PHE A 407 6.35 24.41 -1.91
CA PHE A 407 6.73 25.27 -0.80
C PHE A 407 6.93 24.43 0.46
N ILE A 408 8.13 24.47 1.02
CA ILE A 408 8.45 23.90 2.32
C ILE A 408 8.89 25.06 3.21
N ASP A 409 8.23 25.26 4.34
CA ASP A 409 8.59 26.33 5.27
C ASP A 409 10.05 26.15 5.69
N TYR A 410 10.91 27.15 5.43
CA TYR A 410 12.33 27.07 5.75
C TYR A 410 12.59 26.95 7.25
N ARG A 411 11.59 27.25 8.09
CA ARG A 411 11.62 27.13 9.55
C ARG A 411 11.26 25.74 10.05
N ILE A 412 11.00 24.75 9.18
CA ILE A 412 10.87 23.37 9.64
C ILE A 412 12.13 22.97 10.39
N ASP A 413 11.95 22.42 11.59
CA ASP A 413 13.07 22.06 12.45
C ASP A 413 13.90 20.91 11.84
N GLY A 414 15.11 20.73 12.35
CA GLY A 414 16.03 19.70 11.86
C GLY A 414 15.48 18.28 12.00
N SER A 415 14.65 17.99 13.01
CA SER A 415 14.02 16.69 13.21
C SER A 415 12.97 16.42 12.13
N THR A 416 12.13 17.42 11.82
CA THR A 416 11.16 17.37 10.72
C THR A 416 11.85 17.20 9.36
N ARG A 417 12.94 17.94 9.10
CA ARG A 417 13.75 17.76 7.87
C ARG A 417 14.33 16.35 7.74
N ARG A 418 14.85 15.80 8.85
CA ARG A 418 15.37 14.43 8.90
C ARG A 418 14.27 13.40 8.66
N ALA A 419 13.08 13.60 9.24
CA ALA A 419 11.93 12.73 9.07
C ALA A 419 11.44 12.67 7.61
N LEU A 420 11.39 13.81 6.92
CA LEU A 420 11.13 13.84 5.48
C LEU A 420 12.25 13.18 4.66
N GLY A 421 13.45 13.09 5.23
CA GLY A 421 14.68 12.61 4.59
C GLY A 421 15.28 13.61 3.62
N LEU A 422 15.17 14.90 3.94
CA LEU A 422 15.79 16.02 3.19
C LEU A 422 17.23 16.32 3.61
N SER A 423 17.71 15.66 4.67
CA SER A 423 19.05 15.78 5.25
C SER A 423 19.65 14.42 5.54
#